data_AF-A0A967WH94-F1
#
_entry.id   AF-A0A967WH94-F1
#
_cell.length_a   1.000
_cell.length_b   1.000
_cell.length_c   1.000
_cell.angle_alpha   90.00
_cell.angle_beta   90.00
_cell.angle_gamma   90.00
#
_symmetry.space_group_name_H-M   'P 1'
#
loop_
_entity.id
_entity.type
_entity.pdbx_description
1 polymer ?
#
loop_
_entity_poly.entity_id
_entity_poly.type
_entity_poly.pdbx_seq_one_letter_code
_entity_poly.pdbx_strand_id
1 'polypeptide(L)' 'ELRYELLPYIYTAAWQAAQSGLPMMRPLALAYPEDEGTYSLDDQFLFGDTLMAAPVGQPGQRSRRVYL' A
#
# COMPACT_ATOMS: atom_id res chain seq x y z
N GLU A 1 7.65 -9.93 -14.55
CA GLU A 1 7.43 -11.26 -13.97
C GLU A 1 6.64 -11.14 -12.65
N LEU A 2 7.16 -10.47 -11.62
CA LEU A 2 6.49 -10.29 -10.32
C LEU A 2 5.01 -9.84 -10.36
N ARG A 3 4.63 -8.89 -11.22
CA ARG A 3 3.21 -8.48 -11.36
C ARG A 3 2.31 -9.67 -11.72
N TYR A 4 2.76 -10.54 -12.63
CA TYR A 4 1.98 -11.68 -13.10
C TYR A 4 1.89 -12.77 -12.04
N GLU A 5 2.97 -12.97 -11.28
CA GLU A 5 2.97 -13.87 -10.11
C GLU A 5 1.97 -13.40 -9.04
N LEU A 6 1.81 -12.08 -8.88
CA LEU A 6 0.86 -11.48 -7.94
C LEU A 6 -0.57 -11.36 -8.48
N LEU A 7 -0.88 -11.83 -9.70
CA LEU A 7 -2.25 -11.72 -10.25
C LEU A 7 -3.35 -12.29 -9.35
N PRO A 8 -3.19 -13.47 -8.72
CA PRO A 8 -4.21 -14.00 -7.80
C PRO A 8 -4.46 -13.05 -6.62
N TYR A 9 -3.39 -12.41 -6.12
CA TYR A 9 -3.47 -11.44 -5.03
C TYR A 9 -4.15 -10.14 -5.47
N ILE A 10 -3.71 -9.57 -6.59
CA ILE A 10 -4.28 -8.35 -7.17
C ILE A 10 -5.77 -8.53 -7.44
N TYR A 11 -6.18 -9.70 -7.95
CA TYR A 11 -7.58 -10.01 -8.19
C TYR A 11 -8.39 -10.06 -6.88
N THR A 12 -7.84 -10.69 -5.85
CA THR A 12 -8.47 -10.74 -4.52
C THR A 12 -8.65 -9.34 -3.93
N ALA A 13 -7.61 -8.49 -4.01
CA ALA A 13 -7.68 -7.10 -3.56
C ALA A 13 -8.72 -6.28 -4.35
N ALA A 14 -8.81 -6.49 -5.66
CA ALA A 14 -9.80 -5.84 -6.51
C ALA A 14 -11.24 -6.28 -6.16
N TRP A 15 -11.44 -7.57 -5.91
CA TRP A 15 -12.74 -8.10 -5.49
C TRP A 15 -13.16 -7.53 -4.14
N GLN A 16 -12.27 -7.50 -3.14
CA GLN A 16 -12.53 -6.89 -1.84
C GLN A 16 -12.90 -5.41 -1.97
N ALA A 17 -12.20 -4.68 -2.85
CA ALA A 17 -12.49 -3.28 -3.10
C ALA A 17 -13.88 -3.06 -3.68
N ALA A 18 -14.29 -3.92 -4.62
CA ALA A 18 -15.64 -3.87 -5.20
C ALA A 18 -16.74 -4.20 -4.19
N GLN A 19 -16.49 -5.09 -3.22
CA GLN A 19 -17.50 -5.50 -2.24
C GLN A 19 -17.63 -4.54 -1.06
N SER A 20 -16.50 -4.00 -0.57
CA SER A 20 -16.46 -3.20 0.67
C SER A 20 -16.36 -1.70 0.43
N GLY A 21 -15.95 -1.27 -0.77
CA GLY A 21 -15.58 0.11 -1.06
C GLY A 21 -14.18 0.51 -0.55
N LEU A 22 -13.46 -0.38 0.14
CA LEU A 22 -12.09 -0.11 0.54
C LEU A 22 -11.16 -0.08 -0.68
N PRO A 23 -10.29 0.92 -0.84
CA PRO A 23 -9.43 0.98 -2.00
C PRO A 23 -8.40 -0.16 -1.99
N MET A 24 -7.92 -0.55 -3.17
CA MET A 24 -6.80 -1.51 -3.28
C MET A 24 -5.50 -0.91 -2.75
N MET A 25 -5.27 0.38 -3.00
CA MET A 25 -4.17 1.16 -2.43
C MET A 25 -4.71 1.92 -1.22
N ARG A 26 -4.37 1.44 -0.04
CA ARG A 26 -4.88 1.95 1.24
C ARG A 26 -3.83 2.80 1.92
N PRO A 27 -4.10 4.09 2.18
CA PRO A 27 -3.24 4.92 3.03
C PRO A 27 -3.06 4.25 4.40
N LEU A 28 -1.88 4.37 5.02
CA LEU A 28 -1.68 3.79 6.36
C LEU A 28 -2.64 4.40 7.39
N ALA A 29 -2.96 5.69 7.25
CA ALA A 29 -3.98 6.38 8.04
C ALA A 29 -5.35 5.69 8.04
N LEU A 30 -5.71 5.04 6.92
CA LEU A 30 -6.97 4.29 6.81
C LEU A 30 -6.88 2.94 7.54
N ALA A 31 -5.73 2.29 7.47
CA ALA A 31 -5.52 0.95 7.99
C ALA A 31 -5.19 0.94 9.50
N TYR A 32 -4.54 1.98 9.99
CA TYR A 32 -4.07 2.15 11.37
C TYR A 32 -4.46 3.53 11.91
N PRO A 33 -5.77 3.82 12.04
CA PRO A 33 -6.24 5.15 12.45
C PRO A 33 -5.79 5.54 13.87
N GLU A 34 -5.44 4.59 14.73
CA GLU A 34 -4.90 4.82 16.06
C GLU A 34 -3.45 5.33 16.09
N ASP A 35 -2.72 5.19 14.98
CA ASP A 35 -1.35 5.67 14.88
C ASP A 35 -1.29 7.03 14.17
N GLU A 36 -1.17 8.10 14.96
CA GLU A 36 -1.07 9.48 14.48
C GLU A 36 0.11 9.69 13.50
N GLY A 37 1.17 8.89 13.60
CA GLY A 37 2.33 8.97 12.71
C GLY A 37 1.95 8.71 11.25
N THR A 38 0.92 7.89 11.03
CA THR A 38 0.46 7.48 9.70
C THR A 38 -0.25 8.59 8.92
N TYR A 39 -0.74 9.62 9.61
CA TYR A 39 -1.47 10.73 8.96
C TYR A 39 -0.55 11.62 8.12
N SER A 40 0.75 11.60 8.40
CA SER A 40 1.77 12.33 7.63
C SER A 40 2.38 11.53 6.48
N LEU A 41 2.02 10.26 6.31
CA LEU A 41 2.60 9.37 5.32
C LEU A 41 1.81 9.42 4.00
N ASP A 42 2.38 10.08 2.99
CA ASP A 42 1.84 10.20 1.64
C ASP A 42 2.57 9.33 0.60
N ASP A 43 3.76 8.85 0.93
CA ASP A 43 4.65 8.10 0.03
C ASP A 43 4.68 6.57 0.29
N GLN A 44 3.81 6.09 1.17
CA GLN A 44 3.74 4.70 1.62
C GLN A 44 2.29 4.27 1.75
N PHE A 45 1.96 3.04 1.33
CA PHE A 45 0.60 2.53 1.39
C PHE A 45 0.57 1.00 1.50
N LEU A 46 -0.56 0.46 1.98
CA LEU A 46 -0.87 -0.95 1.85
C LEU A 46 -1.52 -1.22 0.50
N PHE A 47 -1.07 -2.26 -0.19
CA PHE A 47 -1.73 -2.81 -1.35
C PHE A 47 -2.48 -4.07 -0.91
N GLY A 48 -3.81 -4.00 -0.86
CA GLY A 48 -4.64 -5.03 -0.25
C GLY A 48 -4.45 -5.09 1.27
N ASP A 49 -4.44 -6.31 1.82
CA ASP A 49 -4.41 -6.54 3.27
C ASP A 49 -3.00 -6.77 3.82
N THR A 50 -2.02 -7.09 2.96
CA THR A 50 -0.76 -7.72 3.42
C THR A 50 0.51 -7.16 2.80
N LEU A 51 0.44 -6.49 1.65
CA LEU A 51 1.63 -5.94 1.01
C LEU A 51 1.76 -4.47 1.34
N MET A 52 2.93 -4.05 1.82
CA MET A 52 3.25 -2.64 2.02
C MET A 52 4.18 -2.17 0.91
N ALA A 53 3.76 -1.14 0.18
CA ALA A 53 4.51 -0.55 -0.91
C ALA A 53 5.05 0.82 -0.50
N ALA A 54 6.34 1.01 -0.76
CA ALA A 54 7.11 2.20 -0.40
C ALA A 54 8.02 2.57 -1.59
N PRO A 55 7.46 3.12 -2.68
CA PRO A 55 8.24 3.42 -3.88
C PRO A 55 9.34 4.45 -3.61
N VAL A 56 10.44 4.34 -4.36
CA VAL A 56 11.52 5.34 -4.39
C VAL A 56 11.18 6.35 -5.49
N GLY A 57 10.69 7.53 -5.10
CA GLY A 57 10.08 8.50 -6.02
C GLY A 57 11.03 9.56 -6.58
N GLN A 58 12.22 9.77 -5.99
CA GLN A 58 13.12 10.85 -6.39
C GLN A 58 14.26 10.38 -7.30
N PRO A 59 14.62 11.13 -8.35
CA PRO A 59 15.78 10.82 -9.19
C PRO A 59 17.07 10.73 -8.38
N GLY A 60 17.87 9.69 -8.64
CA GLY A 60 19.15 9.47 -7.95
C GLY A 60 19.03 8.90 -6.52
N GLN A 61 17.81 8.75 -5.99
CA GLN A 61 17.59 8.13 -4.69
C GLN A 61 17.86 6.62 -4.75
N ARG A 62 18.68 6.11 -3.83
CA ARG A 62 19.06 4.68 -3.73
C ARG A 62 18.50 3.99 -2.49
N SER A 63 17.99 4.75 -1.54
CA SER A 63 17.40 4.26 -0.30
C SER A 63 16.31 5.22 0.16
N ARG A 64 15.38 4.68 0.94
CA ARG A 64 14.37 5.47 1.65
C ARG A 64 14.14 4.89 3.04
N ARG A 65 13.57 5.71 3.92
CA ARG A 65 13.05 5.26 5.21
C ARG A 65 11.63 4.73 5.02
N VAL A 66 11.29 3.67 5.74
CA VAL A 66 10.00 2.99 5.70
C VAL A 66 9.48 2.98 7.14
N TYR A 67 8.23 3.41 7.32
CA TYR A 67 7.56 3.36 8.63
C TYR A 67 6.89 1.99 8.79
N LEU A 68 7.06 1.35 9.95
CA LEU A 68 6.56 -0.01 10.24
C LEU A 68 5.77 -0.02 11.54
#